data_AF-A0A1A8SF20-F1
#
_entry.id   AF-A0A1A8SF20-F1
#
_cell.length_a   1.000
_cell.length_b   1.000
_cell.length_c   1.000
_cell.angle_alpha   90.00
_cell.angle_beta   90.00
_cell.angle_gamma   90.00
#
_symmetry.space_group_name_H-M   'P 1'
#
loop_
_entity.id
_entity.type
_entity.pdbx_description
1 polymer ?
#
loop_
_entity_poly.entity_id
_entity_poly.type
_entity_poly.pdbx_seq_one_letter_code
_entity_poly.pdbx_strand_id
1 'polypeptide(L)' 'NKADPDPLYIQGDCVERVHSMRFLGVVVSDDLSWSANTTAVSKKAQQHLHFLRVLRRNNLE' A
#
# COMPACT_ATOMS: atom_id res chain seq x y z
N ASN A 1 14.30 -13.96 5.31
CA ASN A 1 14.26 -14.27 6.75
C ASN A 1 14.93 -13.16 7.53
N LYS A 2 14.19 -12.07 7.80
CA LYS A 2 14.64 -11.06 8.76
C LYS A 2 14.05 -11.48 10.10
N ALA A 3 14.88 -11.68 11.12
CA ALA A 3 14.41 -12.05 12.44
C ALA A 3 13.51 -10.93 12.99
N ASP A 4 12.48 -11.31 13.75
CA ASP A 4 11.61 -10.34 14.38
C ASP A 4 12.43 -9.48 15.36
N PRO A 5 12.31 -8.14 15.34
CA PRO A 5 13.03 -7.29 16.28
C PRO A 5 12.59 -7.58 17.71
N ASP A 6 13.40 -7.26 18.71
CA ASP A 6 13.01 -7.43 20.11
C ASP A 6 11.77 -6.59 20.49
N PRO A 7 10.96 -7.02 21.49
CA PRO A 7 9.79 -6.27 21.95
C PRO A 7 10.17 -4.91 22.53
N LEU A 8 9.38 -3.88 22.20
CA LEU A 8 9.55 -2.53 22.73
C LEU A 8 8.70 -2.35 23.99
N TYR A 9 9.28 -1.78 25.04
CA TYR A 9 8.57 -1.42 26.26
C TYR A 9 8.59 0.09 26.46
N ILE A 10 7.44 0.70 26.74
CA ILE A 10 7.29 2.12 27.09
C ILE A 10 6.67 2.17 28.48
N GLN A 11 7.37 2.78 29.44
CA GLN A 11 6.93 2.89 30.84
C GLN A 11 6.63 1.53 31.53
N GLY A 12 7.25 0.44 31.04
CA GLY A 12 7.03 -0.91 31.57
C GLY A 12 5.97 -1.71 30.81
N ASP A 13 5.19 -1.06 29.95
CA ASP A 13 4.17 -1.70 29.12
C ASP A 13 4.75 -2.13 27.76
N CYS A 14 4.48 -3.37 27.36
CA CYS A 14 4.86 -3.90 26.06
C CYS A 14 4.02 -3.22 24.96
N VAL A 15 4.69 -2.66 23.96
CA VAL A 15 4.05 -1.99 22.84
C VAL A 15 3.55 -3.05 21.84
N GLU A 16 2.28 -2.94 21.45
CA GLU A 16 1.67 -3.80 20.45
C GLU A 16 2.38 -3.65 19.08
N ARG A 17 2.61 -4.79 18.42
CA ARG A 17 3.22 -4.84 17.08
C ARG A 17 2.15 -5.04 16.04
N VAL A 18 2.19 -4.22 15.00
CA VAL A 18 1.30 -4.33 13.85
C VAL A 18 2.11 -4.48 12.56
N HIS A 19 1.66 -5.39 11.69
CA HIS A 19 2.31 -5.67 10.41
C HIS A 19 2.07 -4.54 9.39
N SER A 20 0.98 -3.79 9.55
CA SER A 20 0.73 -2.57 8.80
C SER A 20 -0.12 -1.59 9.59
N MET A 21 0.08 -0.30 9.37
CA MET A 21 -0.77 0.75 9.90
C MET A 21 -1.09 1.79 8.84
N ARG A 22 -2.22 2.49 9.00
CA ARG A 22 -2.51 3.68 8.21
C ARG A 22 -2.08 4.92 8.98
N PHE A 23 -1.18 5.71 8.41
CA PHE A 23 -0.75 6.98 8.98
C PHE A 23 -0.81 8.06 7.90
N LEU A 24 -1.50 9.17 8.18
CA LEU A 24 -1.70 10.29 7.25
C LEU A 24 -2.21 9.87 5.86
N GLY A 25 -3.08 8.84 5.81
CA GLY A 25 -3.63 8.30 4.57
C GLY A 25 -2.72 7.30 3.84
N VAL A 26 -1.47 7.14 4.26
CA VAL A 26 -0.51 6.19 3.71
C VAL A 26 -0.54 4.90 4.53
N VAL A 27 -0.46 3.74 3.86
CA VAL A 27 -0.28 2.45 4.53
C VAL A 27 1.22 2.21 4.68
N VAL A 28 1.68 2.12 5.92
CA VAL A 28 3.06 1.78 6.30
C VAL A 28 3.06 0.32 6.73
N SER A 29 3.79 -0.52 6.01
CA SER A 29 4.01 -1.92 6.39
C SER A 29 5.35 -2.09 7.11
N ASP A 30 5.44 -3.11 7.95
CA ASP A 30 6.64 -3.43 8.74
C ASP A 30 7.80 -3.97 7.88
N ASP A 31 7.48 -4.58 6.74
CA ASP A 31 8.42 -4.95 5.69
C ASP A 31 8.97 -3.75 4.92
N LEU A 32 8.50 -2.52 5.24
CA LEU A 32 8.82 -1.26 4.58
C LEU A 32 8.57 -1.32 3.06
N SER A 33 7.74 -2.26 2.60
CA SER A 33 7.39 -2.39 1.20
C SER A 33 6.28 -1.41 0.84
N TRP A 34 6.47 -0.73 -0.29
CA TRP A 34 5.43 0.14 -0.86
C TRP A 34 4.48 -0.64 -1.78
N SER A 35 4.50 -1.97 -1.70
CA SER A 35 3.81 -2.87 -2.62
C SER A 35 2.31 -2.56 -2.71
N ALA A 36 1.64 -2.45 -1.56
CA ALA A 36 0.21 -2.12 -1.49
C ALA A 36 -0.11 -0.77 -2.16
N ASN A 37 0.68 0.27 -1.87
CA ASN A 37 0.50 1.60 -2.45
C ASN A 37 0.76 1.59 -3.97
N THR A 38 1.87 1.00 -4.41
CA THR A 38 2.23 0.91 -5.84
C THR A 38 1.20 0.10 -6.62
N THR A 39 0.69 -1.01 -6.06
CA THR A 39 -0.39 -1.78 -6.67
C THR A 39 -1.68 -0.96 -6.77
N ALA A 40 -2.03 -0.20 -5.73
CA ALA A 40 -3.22 0.65 -5.76
C ALA A 40 -3.13 1.75 -6.84
N VAL A 41 -1.98 2.44 -6.93
CA VAL A 41 -1.72 3.46 -7.95
C VAL A 41 -1.74 2.84 -9.36
N SER A 42 -1.07 1.69 -9.54
CA SER A 42 -1.04 0.98 -10.83
C SER A 42 -2.44 0.58 -11.29
N LYS A 43 -3.26 0.00 -10.41
CA LYS A 43 -4.66 -0.36 -10.72
C LYS A 43 -5.47 0.86 -11.12
N LYS A 44 -5.32 2.00 -10.44
CA LYS A 44 -6.04 3.24 -10.78
C LYS A 44 -5.62 3.78 -12.16
N ALA A 45 -4.32 3.77 -12.47
CA ALA A 45 -3.83 4.14 -13.79
C ALA A 45 -4.36 3.19 -14.89
N GLN A 46 -4.37 1.88 -14.62
CA GLN A 46 -4.93 0.88 -15.53
C GLN A 46 -6.43 1.08 -15.78
N GLN A 47 -7.20 1.45 -14.76
CA GLN A 47 -8.63 1.79 -14.92
C GLN A 47 -8.83 2.97 -15.87
N HIS A 48 -8.07 4.05 -15.69
CA HIS A 48 -8.15 5.22 -16.58
C HIS A 48 -7.75 4.85 -18.02
N LEU A 49 -6.64 4.11 -18.19
CA LEU A 49 -6.19 3.64 -19.50
C LEU A 49 -7.19 2.71 -20.17
N HIS A 50 -7.90 1.88 -19.40
CA HIS A 50 -8.95 1.02 -19.93
C HIS A 50 -10.04 1.85 -20.61
N PHE A 51 -10.56 2.90 -19.96
CA PHE A 51 -11.57 3.77 -20.57
C PHE A 51 -11.06 4.44 -21.86
N LEU A 52 -9.83 4.96 -21.85
CA LEU A 52 -9.23 5.56 -23.04
C LEU A 52 -9.11 4.55 -24.20
N ARG A 53 -8.70 3.31 -23.91
CA ARG A 53 -8.62 2.23 -24.90
C ARG A 53 -10.00 1.88 -25.47
N VAL A 54 -11.04 1.88 -24.63
CA VAL A 54 -12.42 1.62 -25.05
C VAL A 54 -12.93 2.72 -25.98
N LEU A 55 -12.71 3.99 -25.66
CA LEU A 55 -13.12 5.12 -26.51
C LEU A 55 -12.46 5.03 -27.89
N ARG A 56 -11.13 4.86 -27.91
CA ARG A 56 -10.36 4.69 -29.15
C ARG A 56 -10.84 3.50 -29.98
N ARG A 57 -11.16 2.37 -29.35
CA ARG A 57 -11.64 1.17 -30.05
C ARG A 57 -13.00 1.37 -30.72
N ASN A 58 -13.85 2.22 -30.16
CA ASN A 58 -15.19 2.48 -30.67
C ASN A 58 -15.28 3.75 -31.54
N ASN A 59 -14.14 4.41 -31.84
CA ASN A 59 -14.09 5.71 -32.53
C ASN A 59 -14.98 6.78 -31.85
N LEU A 60 -15.05 6.75 -30.51
CA LEU A 60 -15.82 7.69 -29.69
C LEU A 60 -14.93 8.81 -29.12
N GLU A 61 -13.89 9.22 -29.87
CA GLU A 61 -12.98 10.30 -29.45
C GLU A 61 -13.65 11.68 -29.47
#